data_AF-A0A1Q6Q1M2-F1
#
_entry.id   AF-A0A1Q6Q1M2-F1
#
_cell.length_a   1.000
_cell.length_b   1.000
_cell.length_c   1.000
_cell.angle_alpha   90.00
_cell.angle_beta   90.00
_cell.angle_gamma   90.00
#
_symmetry.space_group_name_H-M   'P 1'
#
loop_
_entity.id
_entity.type
_entity.pdbx_description
1 polymer ?
#
loop_
_entity_poly.entity_id
_entity_poly.type
_entity_poly.pdbx_seq_one_letter_code
_entity_poly.pdbx_strand_id
1 'polypeptide(L)'
;MTYLNQLMRARRLTKAELSRKSGIPETTLRDLLSGNVRLENCKAGTILRLARAFHVSVEELLMHGGEHPADYPEHRAQSVPEDEQTAFCALLHALSQLLPDS
;
A
#
# COMPACT_ATOMS: atom_id res chain seq x y z
N MET A 1 -10.13 17.72 -0.22
CA MET A 1 -10.47 16.93 0.99
C MET A 1 -9.68 15.63 0.94
N THR A 2 -8.78 15.39 1.90
CA THR A 2 -7.88 14.21 1.86
C THR A 2 -8.61 12.89 2.16
N TYR A 3 -8.07 11.75 1.72
CA TYR A 3 -8.62 10.42 2.03
C TYR A 3 -8.74 10.17 3.54
N LEU A 4 -7.77 10.65 4.33
CA LEU A 4 -7.85 10.61 5.80
C LEU A 4 -9.10 11.32 6.34
N ASN A 5 -9.52 12.45 5.77
CA ASN A 5 -10.76 13.12 6.19
C ASN A 5 -12.00 12.29 5.85
N GLN A 6 -11.98 11.50 4.76
CA GLN A 6 -13.08 10.62 4.41
C GLN A 6 -13.21 9.49 5.43
N LEU A 7 -12.09 8.85 5.79
CA LEU A 7 -12.03 7.82 6.84
C LEU A 7 -12.53 8.34 8.19
N MET A 8 -12.11 9.56 8.57
CA MET A 8 -12.57 10.23 9.79
C MET A 8 -14.09 10.40 9.81
N ARG A 9 -14.68 10.87 8.70
CA ARG A 9 -16.14 11.09 8.59
C ARG A 9 -16.91 9.77 8.59
N ALA A 10 -16.47 8.78 7.82
CA ALA A 10 -17.11 7.47 7.73
C ALA A 10 -17.18 6.77 9.10
N ARG A 11 -16.17 6.97 9.94
CA ARG A 11 -16.05 6.36 11.27
C ARG A 11 -16.46 7.26 12.42
N ARG A 12 -16.94 8.47 12.12
CA ARG A 12 -17.32 9.51 13.11
C ARG A 12 -16.23 9.78 14.15
N LEU A 13 -14.97 9.73 13.72
CA LEU A 13 -13.82 9.97 14.59
C LEU A 13 -13.55 11.47 14.71
N THR A 14 -13.11 11.87 15.90
CA THR A 14 -12.52 13.19 16.17
C THR A 14 -10.98 13.12 16.13
N LYS A 15 -10.32 14.26 15.93
CA LYS A 15 -8.84 14.34 15.95
C LYS A 15 -8.25 13.83 17.27
N ALA A 16 -8.91 14.13 18.39
CA ALA A 16 -8.51 13.67 19.71
C ALA A 16 -8.64 12.15 19.86
N GLU A 17 -9.68 11.54 19.30
CA GLU A 17 -9.82 10.07 19.30
C GLU A 17 -8.79 9.41 18.41
N LEU A 18 -8.52 9.95 17.23
CA LEU A 18 -7.47 9.44 16.36
C LEU A 18 -6.09 9.58 17.01
N SER A 19 -5.82 10.70 17.66
CA SER A 19 -4.60 10.93 18.44
C SER A 19 -4.44 9.88 19.53
N ARG A 20 -5.48 9.62 20.34
CA ARG A 20 -5.45 8.57 21.37
C ARG A 20 -5.26 7.16 20.79
N LYS A 21 -5.96 6.83 19.69
CA LYS A 21 -5.89 5.49 19.06
C LYS A 21 -4.55 5.21 18.39
N SER A 22 -4.03 6.19 17.65
CA SER A 22 -2.79 6.05 16.90
C SER A 22 -1.57 6.38 17.75
N GLY A 23 -1.73 7.18 18.81
CA GLY A 23 -0.70 7.85 19.60
C GLY A 23 0.12 8.89 18.82
N ILE A 24 -0.42 9.39 17.70
CA ILE A 24 0.18 10.46 16.89
C ILE A 24 -0.31 11.80 17.44
N PRO A 25 0.57 12.78 17.68
CA PRO A 25 0.17 14.09 18.19
C PRO A 25 -0.90 14.77 17.31
N GLU A 26 -1.85 15.46 17.93
CA GLU A 26 -2.89 16.21 17.21
C GLU A 26 -2.33 17.28 16.27
N THR A 27 -1.16 17.84 16.57
CA THR A 27 -0.43 18.76 15.69
C THR A 27 -0.09 18.09 14.37
N THR A 28 0.55 16.92 14.42
CA THR A 28 0.88 16.12 13.23
C THR A 28 -0.37 15.68 12.48
N LEU A 29 -1.42 15.24 13.19
CA LEU A 29 -2.69 14.88 12.55
C LEU A 29 -3.36 16.05 11.86
N ARG A 30 -3.27 17.27 12.42
CA ARG A 30 -3.77 18.48 11.78
C ARG A 30 -3.05 18.76 10.47
N ASP A 31 -1.73 18.65 10.42
CA ASP A 31 -0.94 18.88 9.20
C ASP A 31 -1.22 17.84 8.10
N LEU A 32 -1.47 16.59 8.50
CA LEU A 32 -1.89 15.52 7.59
C LEU A 32 -3.32 15.71 7.07
N LEU A 33 -4.26 16.10 7.96
CA LEU A 33 -5.65 16.29 7.59
C LEU A 33 -5.88 17.58 6.79
N SER A 34 -5.03 18.60 6.96
CA SER A 34 -5.05 19.79 6.10
C SER A 34 -4.44 19.54 4.71
N GLY A 35 -3.63 18.48 4.57
CA GLY A 35 -2.88 18.19 3.35
C GLY A 35 -1.56 18.96 3.24
N ASN A 36 -1.14 19.67 4.29
CA ASN A 36 0.16 20.35 4.34
C ASN A 36 1.34 19.35 4.26
N VAL A 37 1.11 18.13 4.74
CA VAL A 37 2.09 17.04 4.69
C VAL A 37 1.50 15.87 3.92
N ARG A 38 2.23 15.40 2.92
CA ARG A 38 1.90 14.17 2.18
C ARG A 38 2.27 12.93 3.02
N LEU A 39 1.45 11.88 2.95
CA LEU A 39 1.66 10.64 3.69
C LEU A 39 3.00 9.96 3.36
N GLU A 40 3.41 10.01 2.10
CA GLU A 40 4.70 9.50 1.60
C GLU A 40 5.94 10.16 2.23
N ASN A 41 5.81 11.39 2.71
CA ASN A 41 6.89 12.12 3.37
C ASN A 41 6.97 11.80 4.88
N CYS A 42 6.02 11.01 5.40
CA CYS A 42 6.03 10.61 6.79
C CYS A 42 6.94 9.41 7.02
N LYS A 43 7.49 9.32 8.24
CA LYS A 43 8.18 8.11 8.69
C LYS A 43 7.25 6.90 8.55
N ALA A 44 7.79 5.75 8.12
CA ALA A 44 7.04 4.51 7.97
C ALA A 44 6.23 4.13 9.22
N GLY A 45 6.79 4.37 10.41
CA GLY A 45 6.08 4.15 11.68
C GLY A 45 4.79 4.97 11.82
N THR A 46 4.75 6.21 11.32
CA THR A 46 3.52 7.03 11.32
C THR A 46 2.46 6.44 10.39
N ILE A 47 2.87 6.02 9.19
CA ILE A 47 1.97 5.41 8.20
C ILE A 47 1.37 4.12 8.76
N LEU A 48 2.20 3.26 9.35
CA LEU A 48 1.73 2.01 9.96
C LEU A 48 0.78 2.24 11.13
N ARG A 49 1.03 3.27 11.96
CA ARG A 49 0.14 3.63 13.08
C ARG A 49 -1.21 4.13 12.60
N LEU A 50 -1.24 4.92 11.51
CA LEU A 50 -2.49 5.32 10.86
C LEU A 50 -3.22 4.12 10.27
N ALA A 51 -2.53 3.25 9.54
CA ALA A 51 -3.09 2.04 8.95
C ALA A 51 -3.80 1.18 10.01
N ARG A 52 -3.13 0.97 11.14
CA ARG A 52 -3.69 0.23 12.28
C ARG A 52 -4.87 0.95 12.92
N ALA A 53 -4.77 2.26 13.18
CA ALA A 53 -5.85 3.03 13.81
C ALA A 53 -7.11 3.08 12.93
N PHE A 54 -6.93 3.07 11.62
CA PHE A 54 -8.00 3.02 10.63
C PHE A 54 -8.30 1.59 10.14
N HIS A 55 -7.67 0.53 10.62
CA HIS A 55 -7.93 -0.84 10.11
C HIS A 55 -7.97 -0.93 8.56
N VAL A 56 -7.02 -0.26 7.90
CA VAL A 56 -6.83 -0.28 6.44
C VAL A 56 -5.41 -0.75 6.15
N SER A 57 -5.14 -1.17 4.91
CA SER A 57 -3.76 -1.51 4.52
C SER A 57 -2.90 -0.25 4.37
N VAL A 58 -1.58 -0.41 4.47
CA VAL A 58 -0.64 0.69 4.17
C VAL A 58 -0.76 1.11 2.70
N GLU A 59 -0.96 0.14 1.81
CA GLU A 59 -1.19 0.38 0.38
C GLU A 59 -2.42 1.28 0.16
N GLU A 60 -3.55 0.97 0.79
CA GLU A 60 -4.77 1.77 0.66
C GLU A 60 -4.55 3.22 1.11
N LEU A 61 -3.83 3.43 2.21
CA LEU A 61 -3.48 4.79 2.67
C LEU A 61 -2.60 5.57 1.68
N LEU A 62 -1.70 4.90 0.99
CA LEU A 62 -0.74 5.53 0.07
C LEU A 62 -1.35 5.76 -1.31
N MET A 63 -2.11 4.79 -1.83
CA MET A 63 -2.78 4.88 -3.14
C MET A 63 -3.88 5.92 -3.20
N HIS A 64 -4.51 6.24 -2.06
CA HIS A 64 -5.51 7.31 -1.96
C HIS A 64 -4.95 8.63 -1.39
N GLY A 65 -3.67 8.65 -1.03
CA GLY A 65 -2.93 9.84 -0.56
C GLY A 65 -2.14 10.54 -1.66
N GLY A 66 -1.83 9.83 -2.75
CA GLY A 66 -1.33 10.37 -4.01
C GLY A 66 -2.49 10.59 -4.99
N GLU A 67 -2.29 11.47 -5.97
CA GLU A 67 -3.27 11.67 -7.03
C GLU A 67 -3.64 10.35 -7.71
N HIS A 68 -4.88 10.29 -8.16
CA HIS A 68 -5.57 9.15 -8.74
C HIS A 68 -4.60 8.28 -9.52
N PRO A 69 -4.40 7.02 -9.12
CA PRO A 69 -3.30 6.28 -9.70
C PRO A 69 -3.72 5.65 -11.04
N ALA A 70 -4.70 6.23 -11.75
CA ALA A 70 -5.03 5.89 -13.14
C ALA A 70 -3.91 6.25 -14.13
N ASP A 71 -2.83 6.87 -13.64
CA ASP A 71 -1.57 7.07 -14.36
C ASP A 71 -0.45 6.09 -13.95
N TYR A 72 -0.71 5.08 -13.09
CA TYR A 72 0.08 3.87 -13.27
C TYR A 72 -0.34 3.31 -14.64
N PRO A 73 0.58 3.19 -15.63
CA PRO A 73 0.29 2.28 -16.71
C PRO A 73 -0.07 0.99 -16.00
N GLU A 74 -1.25 0.46 -16.28
CA GLU A 74 -1.66 -0.83 -15.77
C GLU A 74 -0.40 -1.69 -15.82
N HIS A 75 0.02 -2.24 -14.68
CA HIS A 75 0.78 -3.47 -14.72
C HIS A 75 -0.19 -4.48 -15.32
N ARG A 76 -0.47 -4.34 -16.63
CA ARG A 76 -0.61 -5.42 -17.58
C ARG A 76 0.41 -6.37 -17.05
N ALA A 77 -0.05 -7.42 -16.37
CA ALA A 77 0.79 -8.49 -15.91
C ALA A 77 1.74 -8.68 -17.06
N GLN A 78 2.99 -8.23 -16.89
CA GLN A 78 3.94 -8.27 -17.97
C GLN A 78 4.11 -9.77 -18.02
N SER A 79 3.34 -10.40 -18.91
CA SER A 79 3.48 -11.79 -19.26
C SER A 79 4.96 -11.87 -19.47
N VAL A 80 5.60 -12.61 -18.55
CA VAL A 80 7.02 -12.92 -18.62
C VAL A 80 7.29 -13.15 -20.11
N PRO A 81 8.21 -12.39 -20.73
CA PRO A 81 8.40 -12.46 -22.18
C PRO A 81 8.44 -13.94 -22.55
N GLU A 82 7.68 -14.35 -23.58
CA GLU A 82 7.42 -15.78 -23.85
C GLU A 82 8.71 -16.61 -23.87
N ASP A 83 9.84 -15.95 -24.15
CA ASP A 83 11.23 -16.43 -24.06
C ASP A 83 11.65 -16.92 -22.66
N GLU A 84 11.37 -16.17 -21.60
CA GLU A 84 11.71 -16.52 -20.20
C GLU A 84 10.78 -17.59 -19.63
N GLN A 85 9.50 -17.57 -20.01
CA GLN A 85 8.55 -18.61 -19.62
C GLN A 85 8.92 -19.96 -20.30
N THR A 86 9.36 -19.89 -21.55
CA THR A 86 9.92 -21.03 -22.29
C THR A 86 11.20 -21.54 -21.63
N ALA A 87 12.08 -20.67 -21.16
CA ALA A 87 13.30 -21.05 -20.45
C ALA A 87 12.98 -21.80 -19.14
N PHE A 88 12.00 -21.33 -18.37
CA PHE A 88 11.59 -21.98 -17.13
C PHE A 88 10.95 -23.36 -17.39
N CYS A 89 10.09 -23.46 -18.40
CA CYS A 89 9.49 -24.73 -18.83
C CYS A 89 10.54 -25.72 -19.34
N ALA A 90 11.53 -25.26 -20.12
CA ALA A 90 12.62 -26.10 -20.61
C ALA A 90 13.50 -26.62 -19.48
N LEU A 91 13.81 -25.78 -18.49
CA LEU A 91 14.53 -26.16 -17.28
C LEU A 91 13.78 -27.21 -16.46
N LEU A 92 12.48 -26.98 -16.19
CA LEU A 92 11.63 -27.94 -15.49
C LEU A 92 11.57 -29.29 -16.21
N HIS A 93 11.42 -29.27 -17.53
CA HIS A 93 11.39 -30.49 -18.32
C HIS A 93 12.74 -31.23 -18.28
N ALA A 94 13.87 -30.52 -18.47
CA ALA A 94 15.19 -31.14 -18.38
C ALA A 94 15.47 -31.76 -17.00
N LEU A 95 15.05 -31.09 -15.92
CA LEU A 95 15.17 -31.62 -14.57
C LEU A 95 14.33 -32.89 -14.37
N SER A 96 13.13 -32.97 -14.96
CA SER A 96 12.30 -34.19 -14.90
C SER A 96 12.95 -35.40 -15.60
N GLN A 97 13.77 -35.17 -16.62
CA GLN A 97 14.47 -36.23 -17.35
C GLN A 97 15.77 -36.69 -16.67
N LEU A 98 16.27 -35.92 -15.70
CA LEU A 98 17.52 -36.21 -14.97
C LEU A 98 17.30 -37.03 -13.70
N LEU A 99 16.07 -37.11 -13.20
CA LEU A 99 15.73 -38.02 -12.11
C LEU A 99 15.26 -39.34 -12.72
N PRO A 100 15.99 -40.46 -12.55
CA PRO A 100 15.45 -41.76 -12.88
C PRO A 100 14.25 -42.03 -11.95
N ASP A 101 13.09 -42.36 -12.54
CA ASP A 101 11.99 -42.96 -11.80
C ASP A 101 12.56 -44.17 -11.03
N SER A 102 12.70 -44.00 -9.71
CA SER A 102 13.19 -45.04 -8.79
C SER A 102 12.09 -46.03 -8.45
#